data_AF-A0A921Z6G9-F1
#
_entry.id   AF-A0A921Z6G9-F1
#
_cell.length_a   1.000
_cell.length_b   1.000
_cell.length_c   1.000
_cell.angle_alpha   90.00
_cell.angle_beta   90.00
_cell.angle_gamma   90.00
#
_symmetry.space_group_name_H-M   'P 1'
#
loop_
_entity.id
_entity.type
_entity.pdbx_description
1 polymer ?
#
loop_
_entity_poly.entity_id
_entity_poly.type
_entity_poly.pdbx_seq_one_letter_code
_entity_poly.pdbx_strand_id
1 'polypeptide(L)'
;MRFQSASQIVLLMFLMSWFSCIGSSTFDTAEDQLRTKRQINSLPLVYPYGGTYKLLVGMSIPIQNNDNVALSFAANFQYQYVEFQNISELSQYYFIKQVSREQREADILSRRDERLIFYKSIAEMLTSKGMNGVDCVLRAICEAAQYPVEEEGFVGEILHILLTPDYGKSPFDDVDPEWEELMSPYKDAATAGRQMFDCVSIYSACPEGQGVLEFITTLRDE
;
A
#
# COMPACT_ATOMS: atom_id res chain seq x y z
N MET A 1 15.40 3.69 -37.30
CA MET A 1 16.24 3.39 -36.11
C MET A 1 16.36 4.66 -35.27
N ARG A 2 15.53 4.80 -34.23
CA ARG A 2 15.62 5.92 -33.28
C ARG A 2 16.50 5.48 -32.12
N PHE A 3 17.63 6.16 -31.92
CA PHE A 3 18.46 6.02 -30.73
C PHE A 3 17.65 6.48 -29.51
N GLN A 4 17.18 5.53 -28.68
CA GLN A 4 16.70 5.84 -27.33
C GLN A 4 17.91 6.27 -26.49
N SER A 5 17.78 7.41 -25.82
CA SER A 5 18.86 8.01 -25.04
C SER A 5 19.25 7.08 -23.87
N ALA A 6 20.56 6.87 -23.70
CA ALA A 6 21.14 6.06 -22.63
C ALA A 6 20.65 6.45 -21.22
N SER A 7 20.09 7.65 -21.05
CA SER A 7 19.45 8.13 -19.83
C SER A 7 18.21 7.31 -19.41
N GLN A 8 17.43 6.76 -20.35
CA GLN A 8 16.25 5.93 -19.99
C GLN A 8 16.64 4.53 -19.54
N ILE A 9 17.74 3.99 -20.09
CA ILE A 9 18.26 2.66 -19.74
C ILE A 9 18.82 2.65 -18.32
N VAL A 10 19.53 3.72 -17.93
CA VAL A 10 20.06 3.86 -16.56
C VAL A 10 18.95 4.05 -15.52
N LEU A 11 17.90 4.79 -15.85
CA LEU A 11 16.72 4.97 -14.98
C LEU A 11 15.96 3.64 -14.78
N LEU A 12 15.80 2.86 -15.85
CA LEU A 12 15.20 1.52 -15.81
C LEU A 12 16.07 0.52 -15.02
N MET A 13 17.38 0.58 -15.15
CA MET A 13 18.31 -0.24 -14.34
C MET A 13 18.28 0.17 -12.86
N PHE A 14 18.09 1.45 -12.55
CA PHE A 14 17.90 1.93 -11.18
C PHE A 14 16.60 1.43 -10.56
N LEU A 15 15.50 1.46 -11.32
CA LEU A 15 14.20 0.92 -10.89
C LEU A 15 14.27 -0.60 -10.70
N MET A 16 14.87 -1.33 -11.64
CA MET A 16 15.02 -2.80 -11.55
C MET A 16 15.94 -3.23 -10.39
N SER A 17 17.01 -2.48 -10.11
CA SER A 17 17.91 -2.73 -8.98
C SER A 17 17.26 -2.46 -7.62
N TRP A 18 16.32 -1.51 -7.53
CA TRP A 18 15.52 -1.29 -6.32
C TRP A 18 14.55 -2.44 -6.05
N PHE A 19 13.99 -3.06 -7.11
CA PHE A 19 13.11 -4.21 -6.98
C PHE A 19 13.85 -5.50 -6.55
N SER A 20 15.09 -5.72 -7.01
CA SER A 20 15.82 -6.97 -6.69
C SER A 20 16.34 -7.05 -5.24
N CYS A 21 16.51 -5.93 -4.52
CA CYS A 21 17.02 -5.93 -3.15
C CYS A 21 15.92 -6.03 -2.07
N ILE A 22 14.63 -5.99 -2.42
CA ILE A 22 13.52 -6.13 -1.45
C ILE A 22 13.15 -7.61 -1.24
N GLY A 23 13.59 -8.51 -2.12
CA GLY A 23 13.28 -9.94 -2.03
C GLY A 23 14.31 -10.74 -1.25
N SER A 24 14.17 -10.83 0.08
CA SER A 24 14.56 -12.00 0.90
C SER A 24 14.20 -11.78 2.36
N SER A 25 12.93 -12.01 2.72
CA SER A 25 12.56 -12.38 4.09
C SER A 25 11.46 -13.42 4.01
N THR A 26 11.82 -14.66 4.32
CA THR A 26 10.88 -15.75 4.60
C THR A 26 9.93 -15.30 5.71
N PHE A 27 8.64 -15.17 5.38
CA PHE A 27 7.60 -14.62 6.23
C PHE A 27 6.96 -15.74 7.04
N ASP A 28 7.30 -15.83 8.33
CA ASP A 28 6.68 -16.77 9.27
C ASP A 28 5.47 -16.09 9.92
N THR A 29 4.28 -16.42 9.43
CA THR A 29 2.98 -15.76 9.71
C THR A 29 2.64 -15.67 11.21
N ALA A 30 3.21 -16.54 12.04
CA ALA A 30 3.00 -16.54 13.50
C ALA A 30 3.83 -15.47 14.22
N GLU A 31 5.04 -15.16 13.73
CA GLU A 31 5.90 -14.14 14.30
C GLU A 31 5.39 -12.73 13.96
N ASP A 32 4.77 -12.60 12.79
CA ASP A 32 4.16 -11.36 12.35
C ASP A 32 2.90 -11.01 13.15
N GLN A 33 2.03 -11.97 13.45
CA GLN A 33 0.90 -11.77 14.38
C GLN A 33 1.34 -11.30 15.78
N LEU A 34 2.49 -11.80 16.26
CA LEU A 34 3.08 -11.37 17.54
C LEU A 34 3.76 -9.98 17.43
N ARG A 35 4.37 -9.65 16.28
CA ARG A 35 4.93 -8.31 15.98
C ARG A 35 3.84 -7.26 15.87
N THR A 36 2.74 -7.55 15.18
CA THR A 36 1.57 -6.66 15.10
C THR A 36 1.01 -6.43 16.50
N LYS A 37 0.83 -7.49 17.32
CA LYS A 37 0.41 -7.35 18.74
C LYS A 37 1.36 -6.47 19.58
N ARG A 38 2.66 -6.45 19.26
CA ARG A 38 3.68 -5.62 19.94
C ARG A 38 3.71 -4.18 19.40
N GLN A 39 3.40 -3.96 18.13
CA GLN A 39 3.42 -2.64 17.47
C GLN A 39 2.22 -1.73 17.79
N ILE A 40 1.06 -2.28 18.19
CA ILE A 40 -0.18 -1.50 18.43
C ILE A 40 -0.08 -0.61 19.69
N ASN A 41 1.06 -0.61 20.38
CA ASN A 41 1.54 0.45 21.27
C ASN A 41 3.05 0.35 21.11
N SER A 42 3.61 0.97 20.07
CA SER A 42 5.06 1.18 20.03
C SER A 42 5.38 2.18 21.14
N LEU A 43 5.42 1.71 22.39
CA LEU A 43 6.18 2.36 23.44
C LEU A 43 7.58 2.48 22.84
N PRO A 44 8.06 3.70 22.53
CA PRO A 44 9.38 3.82 21.93
C PRO A 44 10.39 3.27 22.94
N LEU A 45 11.43 2.63 22.42
CA LEU A 45 12.42 1.94 23.24
C LEU A 45 13.21 2.98 24.04
N VAL A 46 12.95 3.09 25.34
CA VAL A 46 13.69 4.02 26.21
C VAL A 46 14.94 3.31 26.71
N TYR A 47 16.11 3.81 26.32
CA TYR A 47 17.39 3.29 26.80
C TYR A 47 17.96 4.19 27.91
N PRO A 48 18.07 3.70 29.16
CA PRO A 48 18.41 4.55 30.32
C PRO A 48 19.89 4.98 30.40
N TYR A 49 20.76 4.38 29.59
CA TYR A 49 22.21 4.63 29.59
C TYR A 49 22.70 5.37 28.34
N GLY A 50 21.80 6.04 27.60
CA GLY A 50 22.14 6.75 26.37
C GLY A 50 21.95 5.93 25.10
N GLY A 51 21.38 6.57 24.07
CA GLY A 51 21.24 6.00 22.73
C GLY A 51 21.13 7.10 21.69
N THR A 52 21.45 6.79 20.43
CA THR A 52 21.22 7.71 19.30
C THR A 52 20.48 6.97 18.20
N TYR A 53 19.31 7.48 17.84
CA TYR A 53 18.62 7.06 16.62
C TYR A 53 19.29 7.75 15.43
N LYS A 54 19.72 6.94 14.45
CA LYS A 54 20.33 7.43 13.22
C LYS A 54 19.66 6.80 12.00
N LEU A 55 19.03 7.64 11.18
CA LEU A 55 18.53 7.27 9.86
C LEU A 55 19.47 7.85 8.80
N LEU A 56 20.01 6.98 7.94
CA LEU A 56 20.84 7.39 6.81
C LEU A 56 20.15 6.99 5.52
N VAL A 57 19.84 7.96 4.67
CA VAL A 57 19.32 7.74 3.32
C VAL A 57 20.37 8.26 2.35
N GLY A 58 21.02 7.34 1.64
CA GLY A 58 22.01 7.66 0.61
C GLY A 58 21.47 7.39 -0.78
N MET A 59 21.68 8.32 -1.70
CA MET A 59 21.49 8.13 -3.14
C MET A 59 22.83 8.36 -3.82
N SER A 60 23.25 7.47 -4.72
CA SER A 60 24.45 7.64 -5.51
C SER A 60 24.15 7.30 -6.96
N ILE A 61 24.38 8.22 -7.88
CA ILE A 61 24.07 8.04 -9.31
C ILE A 61 25.37 8.30 -10.10
N PRO A 62 25.79 7.36 -10.97
CA PRO A 62 26.93 7.58 -11.86
C PRO A 62 26.55 8.61 -12.94
N ILE A 63 27.39 9.62 -13.13
CA ILE A 63 27.25 10.61 -14.21
C ILE A 63 28.19 10.19 -15.33
N GLN A 64 27.63 9.87 -16.49
CA GLN A 64 28.42 9.50 -17.67
C GLN A 64 29.22 10.73 -18.15
N ASN A 65 30.55 10.56 -18.28
CA ASN A 65 31.46 11.59 -18.79
C ASN A 65 32.22 11.06 -20.01
N ASN A 66 32.51 11.93 -20.97
CA ASN A 66 33.15 11.57 -22.25
C ASN A 66 34.66 11.27 -22.10
N ASP A 67 35.28 11.74 -21.00
CA ASP A 67 36.73 11.69 -20.80
C ASP A 67 37.23 10.43 -20.05
N ASN A 68 36.44 9.35 -19.99
CA ASN A 68 36.76 8.09 -19.29
C ASN A 68 37.10 8.24 -17.78
N VAL A 69 36.73 9.36 -17.16
CA VAL A 69 36.85 9.57 -15.72
C VAL A 69 35.52 9.17 -15.06
N ALA A 70 35.58 8.25 -14.10
CA ALA A 70 34.41 7.83 -13.33
C ALA A 70 33.96 8.96 -12.40
N LEU A 71 32.85 9.63 -12.75
CA LEU A 71 32.22 10.67 -11.96
C LEU A 71 30.90 10.14 -11.39
N SER A 72 30.69 10.29 -10.08
CA SER A 72 29.45 9.91 -9.42
C SER A 72 28.94 11.04 -8.55
N PHE A 73 27.64 11.31 -8.64
CA PHE A 73 26.94 12.19 -7.71
C PHE A 73 26.42 11.37 -6.55
N ALA A 74 26.72 11.78 -5.32
CA ALA A 74 26.21 11.16 -4.12
C ALA A 74 25.51 12.21 -3.24
N ALA A 75 24.27 11.93 -2.88
CA ALA A 75 23.49 12.67 -1.89
C ALA A 75 23.31 11.79 -0.65
N ASN A 76 23.50 12.36 0.53
CA ASN A 76 23.34 11.64 1.78
C ASN A 76 22.54 12.48 2.76
N PHE A 77 21.38 11.98 3.16
CA PHE A 77 20.54 12.55 4.19
C PHE A 77 20.78 11.78 5.49
N GLN A 78 21.29 12.47 6.50
CA GLN A 78 21.49 11.89 7.83
C GLN A 78 20.60 12.60 8.81
N TYR A 79 19.74 11.83 9.44
CA TYR A 79 18.95 12.22 10.59
C TYR A 79 19.56 11.56 11.82
N GLN A 80 20.08 12.36 12.75
CA GLN A 80 20.65 11.87 13.99
C GLN A 80 20.02 12.62 15.16
N TYR A 81 19.33 11.89 16.04
CA TYR A 81 18.76 12.42 17.28
C TYR A 81 19.18 11.57 18.46
N VAL A 82 19.26 12.22 19.62
CA VAL A 82 19.44 11.52 20.90
C VAL A 82 18.13 10.82 21.26
N GLU A 83 18.24 9.59 21.76
CA GLU A 83 17.09 8.85 22.26
C GLU A 83 16.65 9.44 23.61
N PHE A 84 15.34 9.48 23.85
CA PHE A 84 14.80 9.87 25.15
C PHE A 84 15.33 8.93 26.24
N GLN A 85 15.78 9.52 27.35
CA GLN A 85 16.35 8.78 28.48
C GLN A 85 15.30 8.43 29.54
N ASN A 86 14.11 9.01 29.46
CA ASN A 86 13.05 8.84 30.44
C ASN A 86 11.67 8.82 29.80
N ILE A 87 10.77 7.98 30.33
CA ILE A 87 9.36 7.88 29.91
C ILE A 87 8.62 9.20 30.13
N SER A 88 8.98 9.96 31.18
CA SER A 88 8.32 11.23 31.49
C SER A 88 8.58 12.31 30.44
N GLU A 89 9.81 12.44 29.94
CA GLU A 89 10.18 13.41 28.88
C GLU A 89 9.39 13.16 27.60
N LEU A 90 9.20 11.89 27.32
CA LEU A 90 8.49 11.40 26.18
C LEU A 90 7.01 11.86 26.29
N SER A 91 6.36 11.71 27.45
CA SER A 91 4.92 12.01 27.64
C SER A 91 4.51 13.46 27.36
N GLN A 92 5.49 14.37 27.25
CA GLN A 92 5.27 15.75 26.84
C GLN A 92 4.94 15.89 25.34
N TYR A 93 5.40 14.93 24.52
CA TYR A 93 5.22 14.95 23.06
C TYR A 93 4.14 13.96 22.56
N TYR A 94 3.82 12.93 23.34
CA TYR A 94 2.73 12.00 23.03
C TYR A 94 1.86 11.74 24.25
N PHE A 95 0.55 11.76 24.04
CA PHE A 95 -0.40 11.34 25.06
C PHE A 95 -0.39 9.81 25.14
N ILE A 96 0.08 9.26 26.27
CA ILE A 96 -0.09 7.83 26.54
C ILE A 96 -1.56 7.61 26.89
N LYS A 97 -2.40 7.27 25.91
CA LYS A 97 -3.75 6.78 26.19
C LYS A 97 -3.61 5.38 26.82
N GLN A 98 -4.00 5.25 28.09
CA GLN A 98 -4.19 3.94 28.71
C GLN A 98 -5.49 3.35 28.18
N VAL A 99 -5.43 2.74 26.99
CA VAL A 99 -6.57 2.04 26.40
C VAL A 99 -6.74 0.71 27.12
N SER A 100 -7.97 0.35 27.51
CA SER A 100 -8.25 -0.97 28.07
C SER A 100 -7.96 -2.06 27.03
N ARG A 101 -7.63 -3.28 27.48
CA ARG A 101 -7.38 -4.39 26.54
C ARG A 101 -8.58 -4.65 25.62
N GLU A 102 -9.79 -4.50 26.15
CA GLU A 102 -11.04 -4.66 25.41
C GLU A 102 -11.24 -3.58 24.35
N GLN A 103 -10.99 -2.30 24.68
CA GLN A 103 -11.06 -1.22 23.68
C GLN A 103 -9.99 -1.36 22.61
N ARG A 104 -8.82 -1.92 22.96
CA ARG A 104 -7.75 -2.19 22.01
C ARG A 104 -8.12 -3.30 21.04
N GLU A 105 -8.75 -4.36 21.52
CA GLU A 105 -9.25 -5.45 20.67
C GLU A 105 -10.38 -4.97 19.75
N ALA A 106 -11.30 -4.14 20.27
CA ALA A 106 -12.34 -3.50 19.46
C ALA A 106 -11.77 -2.54 18.39
N ASP A 107 -10.75 -1.75 18.72
CA ASP A 107 -10.06 -0.85 17.78
C ASP A 107 -9.26 -1.62 16.72
N ILE A 108 -8.71 -2.80 17.05
CA ILE A 108 -8.07 -3.69 16.07
C ILE A 108 -9.10 -4.31 15.13
N LEU A 109 -10.26 -4.69 15.67
CA LEU A 109 -11.38 -5.19 14.87
C LEU A 109 -11.97 -4.10 13.96
N SER A 110 -12.00 -2.84 14.40
CA SER A 110 -12.47 -1.72 13.57
C SER A 110 -11.42 -1.25 12.54
N ARG A 111 -10.12 -1.30 12.88
CA ARG A 111 -9.02 -0.99 11.95
C ARG A 111 -8.75 -2.09 10.92
N ARG A 112 -9.36 -3.27 11.04
CA ARG A 112 -9.21 -4.34 10.04
C ARG A 112 -9.66 -3.93 8.65
N ASP A 113 -10.39 -2.83 8.50
CA ASP A 113 -10.92 -2.43 7.19
C ASP A 113 -10.51 -1.02 6.74
N GLU A 114 -9.21 -0.85 6.50
CA GLU A 114 -8.66 0.32 5.78
C GLU A 114 -9.08 0.35 4.29
N ARG A 115 -9.71 -0.72 3.78
CA ARG A 115 -10.18 -0.82 2.38
C ARG A 115 -11.23 0.23 2.05
N LEU A 116 -12.17 0.50 2.94
CA LEU A 116 -13.17 1.55 2.70
C LEU A 116 -12.51 2.92 2.53
N ILE A 117 -11.44 3.21 3.29
CA ILE A 117 -10.67 4.44 3.17
C ILE A 117 -9.92 4.45 1.82
N PHE A 118 -9.32 3.32 1.44
CA PHE A 118 -8.65 3.15 0.15
C PHE A 118 -9.61 3.39 -1.03
N TYR A 119 -10.79 2.77 -1.04
CA TYR A 119 -11.80 2.95 -2.08
C TYR A 119 -12.26 4.40 -2.19
N LYS A 120 -12.55 5.05 -1.05
CA LYS A 120 -12.92 6.48 -1.02
C LYS A 120 -11.80 7.36 -1.56
N SER A 121 -10.56 7.10 -1.16
CA SER A 121 -9.39 7.88 -1.61
C SER A 121 -9.17 7.77 -3.12
N ILE A 122 -9.29 6.56 -3.68
CA ILE A 122 -9.19 6.36 -5.13
C ILE A 122 -10.37 6.99 -5.85
N ALA A 123 -11.59 6.83 -5.35
CA ALA A 123 -12.77 7.45 -5.95
C ALA A 123 -12.64 8.98 -5.97
N GLU A 124 -12.17 9.61 -4.90
CA GLU A 124 -11.89 11.05 -4.85
C GLU A 124 -10.80 11.45 -5.84
N MET A 125 -9.70 10.69 -5.92
CA MET A 125 -8.63 10.93 -6.88
C MET A 125 -9.15 10.88 -8.33
N LEU A 126 -9.94 9.87 -8.68
CA LEU A 126 -10.51 9.74 -10.03
C LEU A 126 -11.54 10.84 -10.31
N THR A 127 -12.34 11.20 -9.31
CA THR A 127 -13.31 12.31 -9.42
C THR A 127 -12.59 13.64 -9.66
N SER A 128 -11.44 13.87 -9.01
CA SER A 128 -10.61 15.06 -9.23
C SER A 128 -10.06 15.18 -10.66
N LYS A 129 -9.97 14.04 -11.37
CA LYS A 129 -9.55 13.95 -12.77
C LYS A 129 -10.73 14.06 -13.76
N GLY A 130 -11.97 14.25 -13.27
CA GLY A 130 -13.16 14.41 -14.10
C GLY A 130 -13.86 13.10 -14.50
N MET A 131 -13.53 11.99 -13.83
CA MET A 131 -14.16 10.67 -14.06
C MET A 131 -15.23 10.40 -12.99
N ASN A 132 -16.12 9.43 -13.24
CA ASN A 132 -16.98 8.91 -12.18
C ASN A 132 -16.17 7.95 -11.28
N GLY A 133 -15.51 8.52 -10.27
CA GLY A 133 -14.56 7.78 -9.45
C GLY A 133 -15.18 6.63 -8.66
N VAL A 134 -16.44 6.75 -8.24
CA VAL A 134 -17.13 5.67 -7.52
C VAL A 134 -17.37 4.48 -8.46
N ASP A 135 -17.97 4.72 -9.62
CA ASP A 135 -18.25 3.65 -10.59
C ASP A 135 -16.97 3.01 -11.11
N CYS A 136 -15.89 3.78 -11.28
CA CYS A 136 -14.60 3.23 -11.70
C CYS A 136 -13.95 2.33 -10.65
N VAL A 137 -14.11 2.63 -9.36
CA VAL A 137 -13.63 1.73 -8.28
C VAL A 137 -14.49 0.46 -8.26
N LEU A 138 -15.81 0.57 -8.39
CA LEU A 138 -16.69 -0.59 -8.45
C LEU A 138 -16.39 -1.47 -9.68
N ARG A 139 -16.15 -0.86 -10.84
CA ARG A 139 -15.73 -1.57 -12.05
C ARG A 139 -14.42 -2.32 -11.84
N ALA A 140 -13.42 -1.68 -11.23
CA ALA A 140 -12.13 -2.30 -10.96
C ALA A 140 -12.24 -3.50 -10.01
N ILE A 141 -13.12 -3.44 -9.00
CA ILE A 141 -13.40 -4.57 -8.10
C ILE A 141 -14.10 -5.71 -8.85
N CYS A 142 -15.07 -5.37 -9.69
CA CYS A 142 -15.77 -6.35 -10.53
C CYS A 142 -14.80 -7.07 -11.49
N GLU A 143 -13.95 -6.32 -12.18
CA GLU A 143 -12.94 -6.86 -13.10
C GLU A 143 -11.89 -7.71 -12.37
N ALA A 144 -11.38 -7.24 -11.23
CA ALA A 144 -10.41 -7.98 -10.42
C ALA A 144 -11.00 -9.27 -9.83
N ALA A 145 -12.32 -9.31 -9.59
CA ALA A 145 -13.00 -10.52 -9.15
C ALA A 145 -13.28 -11.51 -10.30
N GLN A 146 -13.31 -11.06 -11.56
CA GLN A 146 -13.40 -11.92 -12.76
C GLN A 146 -12.07 -12.53 -13.13
N TYR A 147 -11.03 -11.70 -13.10
CA TYR A 147 -9.67 -12.04 -13.46
C TYR A 147 -8.76 -11.71 -12.27
N PRO A 148 -8.70 -12.62 -11.27
CA PRO A 148 -7.85 -12.43 -10.11
C PRO A 148 -6.40 -12.22 -10.53
N VAL A 149 -5.78 -11.17 -9.99
CA VAL A 149 -4.39 -10.78 -10.27
C VAL A 149 -3.38 -11.49 -9.36
N GLU A 150 -3.80 -12.46 -8.54
CA GLU A 150 -2.96 -13.18 -7.56
C GLU A 150 -1.70 -13.81 -8.18
N GLU A 151 -1.78 -14.22 -9.45
CA GLU A 151 -0.68 -14.88 -10.14
C GLU A 151 0.41 -13.91 -10.66
N GLU A 152 0.17 -12.59 -10.61
CA GLU A 152 1.07 -11.53 -11.09
C GLU A 152 2.13 -11.11 -10.04
N GLY A 153 2.58 -12.07 -9.23
CA GLY A 153 3.58 -11.88 -8.19
C GLY A 153 3.09 -11.01 -7.03
N PHE A 154 4.04 -10.36 -6.32
CA PHE A 154 3.75 -9.62 -5.08
C PHE A 154 2.77 -8.45 -5.27
N VAL A 155 2.86 -7.73 -6.39
CA VAL A 155 1.96 -6.61 -6.67
C VAL A 155 0.55 -7.13 -6.97
N GLY A 156 0.46 -8.25 -7.68
CA GLY A 156 -0.79 -8.98 -7.92
C GLY A 156 -1.49 -9.37 -6.62
N GLU A 157 -0.76 -9.97 -5.69
CA GLU A 157 -1.28 -10.34 -4.36
C GLU A 157 -1.78 -9.13 -3.57
N ILE A 158 -1.03 -8.01 -3.57
CA ILE A 158 -1.48 -6.78 -2.91
C ILE A 158 -2.79 -6.27 -3.54
N LEU A 159 -2.84 -6.22 -4.87
CA LEU A 159 -4.03 -5.77 -5.58
C LEU A 159 -5.22 -6.68 -5.32
N HIS A 160 -5.00 -8.00 -5.26
CA HIS A 160 -6.03 -8.96 -4.87
C HIS A 160 -6.57 -8.65 -3.47
N ILE A 161 -5.70 -8.47 -2.46
CA ILE A 161 -6.10 -8.17 -1.09
C ILE A 161 -6.89 -6.85 -0.99
N LEU A 162 -6.47 -5.83 -1.74
CA LEU A 162 -7.09 -4.50 -1.72
C LEU A 162 -8.42 -4.47 -2.48
N LEU A 163 -8.53 -5.16 -3.61
CA LEU A 163 -9.73 -5.17 -4.46
C LEU A 163 -10.71 -6.29 -4.11
N THR A 164 -10.38 -7.16 -3.15
CA THR A 164 -11.30 -8.18 -2.63
C THR A 164 -11.93 -7.71 -1.31
N PRO A 165 -13.18 -7.21 -1.33
CA PRO A 165 -13.82 -6.57 -0.17
C PRO A 165 -14.11 -7.53 0.99
N ASP A 166 -14.19 -8.83 0.71
CA ASP A 166 -14.44 -9.93 1.65
C ASP A 166 -13.16 -10.66 2.08
N TYR A 167 -11.98 -10.19 1.68
CA TYR A 167 -10.71 -10.85 2.00
C TYR A 167 -10.44 -10.93 3.51
N GLY A 168 -10.21 -12.15 4.00
CA GLY A 168 -9.86 -12.40 5.41
C GLY A 168 -11.02 -12.24 6.40
N LYS A 169 -12.28 -12.10 5.93
CA LYS A 169 -13.47 -12.09 6.78
C LYS A 169 -14.09 -13.49 6.90
N SER A 170 -14.37 -13.88 8.13
CA SER A 170 -15.10 -15.12 8.45
C SER A 170 -16.59 -14.82 8.63
N PRO A 171 -17.50 -15.75 8.26
CA PRO A 171 -18.94 -15.64 8.58
C PRO A 171 -19.25 -15.52 10.08
N PHE A 172 -18.27 -15.80 10.94
CA PHE A 172 -18.37 -15.77 12.39
C PHE A 172 -17.73 -14.54 13.04
N ASP A 173 -17.17 -13.62 12.25
CA ASP A 173 -16.63 -12.36 12.77
C ASP A 173 -17.80 -11.44 13.17
N ASP A 174 -17.69 -10.76 14.32
CA ASP A 174 -18.63 -9.71 14.71
C ASP A 174 -18.49 -8.54 13.73
N VAL A 175 -19.49 -8.33 12.88
CA VAL A 175 -19.51 -7.26 11.89
C VAL A 175 -20.33 -6.08 12.41
N ASP A 176 -19.74 -4.89 12.38
CA ASP A 176 -20.47 -3.65 12.61
C ASP A 176 -21.56 -3.47 11.54
N PRO A 177 -22.86 -3.35 11.92
CA PRO A 177 -23.94 -3.18 10.97
C PRO A 177 -23.78 -1.97 10.05
N GLU A 178 -23.21 -0.86 10.56
CA GLU A 178 -22.97 0.35 9.77
C GLU A 178 -21.90 0.10 8.70
N TRP A 179 -20.86 -0.67 9.07
CA TRP A 179 -19.82 -1.04 8.13
C TRP A 179 -20.35 -1.96 7.02
N GLU A 180 -21.21 -2.92 7.36
CA GLU A 180 -21.79 -3.84 6.39
C GLU A 180 -22.62 -3.09 5.34
N GLU A 181 -23.40 -2.09 5.77
CA GLU A 181 -24.16 -1.23 4.87
C GLU A 181 -23.23 -0.41 3.95
N LEU A 182 -22.16 0.18 4.50
CA LEU A 182 -21.19 0.96 3.73
C LEU A 182 -20.38 0.13 2.73
N MET A 183 -20.08 -1.13 3.06
CA MET A 183 -19.29 -2.01 2.19
C MET A 183 -20.15 -2.77 1.16
N SER A 184 -21.46 -2.84 1.39
CA SER A 184 -22.44 -3.50 0.52
C SER A 184 -22.21 -3.27 -0.99
N PRO A 185 -22.09 -2.03 -1.52
CA PRO A 185 -21.90 -1.82 -2.96
C PRO A 185 -20.59 -2.42 -3.50
N TYR A 186 -19.52 -2.45 -2.69
CA TYR A 186 -18.24 -3.04 -3.09
C TYR A 186 -18.32 -4.58 -3.10
N LYS A 187 -19.00 -5.17 -2.11
CA LYS A 187 -19.26 -6.62 -2.07
C LYS A 187 -20.14 -7.08 -3.23
N ASP A 188 -21.14 -6.28 -3.60
CA ASP A 188 -21.99 -6.53 -4.75
C ASP A 188 -21.18 -6.51 -6.05
N ALA A 189 -20.27 -5.53 -6.21
CA ALA A 189 -19.36 -5.47 -7.36
C ALA A 189 -18.48 -6.72 -7.49
N ALA A 190 -17.86 -7.16 -6.38
CA ALA A 190 -17.04 -8.38 -6.36
C ALA A 190 -17.89 -9.63 -6.66
N THR A 191 -19.14 -9.67 -6.19
CA THR A 191 -20.07 -10.77 -6.47
C THR A 191 -20.47 -10.79 -7.94
N ALA A 192 -20.73 -9.63 -8.55
CA ALA A 192 -21.01 -9.52 -9.97
C ALA A 192 -19.83 -9.99 -10.82
N GLY A 193 -18.62 -9.65 -10.40
CA GLY A 193 -17.37 -10.14 -11.00
C GLY A 193 -17.25 -11.67 -10.92
N ARG A 194 -17.39 -12.25 -9.72
CA ARG A 194 -17.36 -13.71 -9.52
C ARG A 194 -18.42 -14.48 -10.32
N GLN A 195 -19.55 -13.85 -10.61
CA GLN A 195 -20.62 -14.41 -11.43
C GLN A 195 -20.42 -14.19 -12.95
N MET A 196 -19.29 -13.61 -13.36
CA MET A 196 -18.93 -13.33 -14.75
C MET A 196 -19.94 -12.44 -15.50
N PHE A 197 -20.59 -11.50 -14.82
CA PHE A 197 -21.40 -10.48 -15.49
C PHE A 197 -20.55 -9.46 -16.22
N ASP A 198 -21.00 -8.88 -17.33
CA ASP A 198 -20.23 -7.83 -18.01
C ASP A 198 -20.09 -6.56 -17.15
N CYS A 199 -18.93 -6.38 -16.51
CA CYS A 199 -18.63 -5.26 -15.61
C CYS A 199 -18.71 -3.90 -16.32
N VAL A 200 -18.40 -3.84 -17.62
CA VAL A 200 -18.47 -2.60 -18.42
C VAL A 200 -19.92 -2.16 -18.57
N SER A 201 -20.82 -3.12 -18.78
CA SER A 201 -22.25 -2.84 -18.89
C SER A 201 -22.89 -2.41 -17.55
N ILE A 202 -22.47 -3.02 -16.44
CA ILE A 202 -22.99 -2.70 -15.10
C ILE A 202 -22.52 -1.32 -14.65
N TYR A 203 -21.24 -0.99 -14.87
CA TYR A 203 -20.62 0.26 -14.45
C TYR A 203 -20.36 1.20 -15.64
N SER A 204 -21.41 1.46 -16.42
CA SER A 204 -21.35 2.23 -17.67
C SER A 204 -20.86 3.68 -17.53
N ALA A 205 -20.89 4.28 -16.33
CA ALA A 205 -20.34 5.63 -16.12
C ALA A 205 -18.81 5.65 -16.01
N CYS A 206 -18.16 4.49 -16.01
CA CYS A 206 -16.72 4.34 -16.16
C CYS A 206 -16.41 3.56 -17.45
N PRO A 207 -16.17 4.22 -18.59
CA PRO A 207 -15.83 3.57 -19.85
C PRO A 207 -14.36 3.09 -19.88
N GLU A 208 -14.04 2.17 -20.79
CA GLU A 208 -12.66 1.70 -21.02
C GLU A 208 -11.68 2.87 -21.23
N GLY A 209 -10.49 2.77 -20.65
CA GLY A 209 -9.47 3.83 -20.58
C GLY A 209 -9.57 4.76 -19.36
N GLN A 210 -10.59 4.62 -18.51
CA GLN A 210 -10.80 5.42 -17.29
C GLN A 210 -10.77 4.58 -15.99
N GLY A 211 -10.48 3.29 -16.08
CA GLY A 211 -10.44 2.36 -14.95
C GLY A 211 -9.24 2.57 -14.03
N VAL A 212 -9.37 2.13 -12.77
CA VAL A 212 -8.28 2.15 -11.78
C VAL A 212 -7.07 1.35 -12.27
N LEU A 213 -7.33 0.17 -12.83
CA LEU A 213 -6.29 -0.76 -13.27
C LEU A 213 -5.54 -0.21 -14.48
N GLU A 214 -6.25 0.38 -15.45
CA GLU A 214 -5.65 1.01 -16.64
C GLU A 214 -4.81 2.25 -16.32
N PHE A 215 -5.00 2.88 -15.15
CA PHE A 215 -4.12 3.94 -14.69
C PHE A 215 -2.75 3.40 -14.21
N ILE A 216 -2.70 2.16 -13.75
CA ILE A 216 -1.51 1.51 -13.17
C ILE A 216 -0.84 0.59 -14.20
N THR A 217 -1.60 0.02 -15.12
CA THR A 217 -1.12 -0.85 -16.20
C THR A 217 -1.27 -0.15 -17.54
N THR A 218 -0.16 0.03 -18.24
CA THR A 218 -0.22 0.41 -19.66
C THR A 218 -0.28 -0.89 -20.46
N LEU A 219 -1.41 -1.16 -21.11
CA LEU A 219 -1.46 -2.18 -22.15
C LEU A 219 -0.57 -1.68 -23.29
N ARG A 220 0.56 -2.36 -23.45
CA ARG A 220 1.44 -2.14 -24.58
C ARG A 220 0.87 -2.98 -25.72
N ASP A 221 0.06 -2.34 -26.56
CA ASP A 221 -0.38 -2.94 -27.81
C ASP A 221 0.87 -3.28 -28.64
N GLU A 222 1.12 -4.56 -28.86
CA GLU A 222 2.10 -5.06 -29.84
C GLU A 222 1.44 -5.24 -31.22
#